data_AF-A0A442XE53-F1
#
_entry.id   AF-A0A442XE53-F1
#
_cell.length_a   1.000
_cell.length_b   1.000
_cell.length_c   1.000
_cell.angle_alpha   90.00
_cell.angle_beta   90.00
_cell.angle_gamma   90.00
#
_symmetry.space_group_name_H-M   'P 1'
#
loop_
_entity.id
_entity.type
_entity.pdbx_description
1 polymer ?
#
loop_
_entity_poly.entity_id
_entity_poly.type
_entity_poly.pdbx_seq_one_letter_code
_entity_poly.pdbx_strand_id
1 'polypeptide(L)'
;MLGALMALDCLPRRDTALGAVHLESFRVALEGKEPGVVVVAHCDLVAAVRKVIQGALGHAFHPSPAELRMICNAAMEERTTEADRELRRQRELEERRSLRLIYRTDEQRARAAEITRRFHEQIEANCEADEIEAIRVKYDPAELAQIPDAPVDATWRRGGGR
;
A
#
# COMPACT_ATOMS: atom_id res chain seq x y z
N MET A 1 -7.89 7.69 -26.18
CA MET A 1 -7.06 8.90 -25.97
C MET A 1 -7.89 10.17 -26.16
N LEU A 2 -8.46 10.41 -27.35
CA LEU A 2 -9.27 11.60 -27.64
C LEU A 2 -10.46 11.79 -26.66
N GLY A 3 -11.24 10.74 -26.40
CA GLY A 3 -12.39 10.82 -25.48
C GLY A 3 -12.02 11.18 -24.04
N ALA A 4 -10.83 10.81 -23.56
CA ALA A 4 -10.36 11.20 -22.22
C ALA A 4 -9.98 12.68 -22.18
N LEU A 5 -9.35 13.20 -23.24
CA LEU A 5 -9.03 14.63 -23.35
C LEU A 5 -10.30 15.48 -23.50
N MET A 6 -11.30 15.02 -24.25
CA MET A 6 -12.58 15.71 -24.39
C MET A 6 -13.34 15.85 -23.06
N ALA A 7 -13.13 14.94 -22.10
CA ALA A 7 -13.74 15.08 -20.77
C ALA A 7 -13.22 16.30 -19.99
N LEU A 8 -12.11 16.91 -20.40
CA LEU A 8 -11.57 18.16 -19.83
C LEU A 8 -12.23 19.42 -20.40
N ASP A 9 -13.10 19.31 -21.43
CA ASP A 9 -13.80 20.46 -22.03
C ASP A 9 -14.79 21.13 -21.06
N CYS A 10 -15.09 20.50 -19.92
CA CYS A 10 -15.85 21.13 -18.84
C CYS A 10 -15.05 22.21 -18.10
N LEU A 11 -13.73 22.32 -18.31
CA LEU A 11 -12.87 23.26 -17.61
C LEU A 11 -12.58 24.52 -18.45
N PRO A 12 -12.56 25.71 -17.83
CA PRO A 12 -12.18 26.94 -18.50
C PRO A 12 -10.72 26.88 -18.98
N ARG A 13 -10.50 27.27 -20.24
CA ARG A 13 -9.17 27.35 -20.86
C ARG A 13 -8.58 28.75 -20.66
N ARG A 14 -7.27 28.81 -20.40
CA ARG A 14 -6.55 30.09 -20.24
C ARG A 14 -6.14 30.72 -21.57
N ASP A 15 -5.97 29.91 -22.61
CA ASP A 15 -5.53 30.36 -23.94
C ASP A 15 -6.63 30.30 -25.00
N THR A 16 -6.58 31.24 -25.94
CA THR A 16 -7.39 31.32 -27.16
C THR A 16 -6.77 30.58 -28.36
N ALA A 17 -5.73 29.76 -28.12
CA ALA A 17 -4.95 29.14 -29.20
C ALA A 17 -5.79 28.16 -30.05
N LEU A 18 -5.52 28.15 -31.36
CA LEU A 18 -6.07 27.22 -32.36
C LEU A 18 -6.07 25.78 -31.83
N GLY A 19 -7.25 25.16 -31.72
CA GLY A 19 -7.45 23.86 -31.07
C GLY A 19 -6.55 22.71 -31.60
N ALA A 20 -6.10 22.79 -32.86
CA ALA A 20 -5.17 21.82 -33.44
C ALA A 20 -3.76 21.87 -32.82
N VAL A 21 -3.22 23.08 -32.57
CA VAL A 21 -1.91 23.26 -31.91
C VAL A 21 -1.98 22.75 -30.47
N HIS A 22 -3.14 22.89 -29.85
CA HIS A 22 -3.37 22.44 -28.48
C HIS A 22 -3.33 20.91 -28.36
N LEU A 23 -3.99 20.17 -29.25
CA LEU A 23 -3.99 18.70 -29.22
C LEU A 23 -2.61 18.10 -29.49
N GLU A 24 -1.84 18.67 -30.42
CA GLU A 24 -0.47 18.23 -30.69
C GLU A 24 0.43 18.43 -29.47
N SER A 25 0.27 19.53 -28.73
CA SER A 25 1.05 19.76 -27.51
C SER A 25 0.79 18.69 -26.42
N PHE A 26 -0.45 18.20 -26.31
CA PHE A 26 -0.78 17.08 -25.43
C PHE A 26 -0.20 15.76 -25.92
N ARG A 27 -0.21 15.52 -27.25
CA ARG A 27 0.40 14.32 -27.80
C ARG A 27 1.88 14.26 -27.43
N VAL A 28 2.62 15.34 -27.68
CA VAL A 28 4.04 15.46 -27.36
C VAL A 28 4.31 15.25 -25.87
N ALA A 29 3.48 15.79 -24.97
CA ALA A 29 3.66 15.58 -23.53
C ALA A 29 3.45 14.12 -23.08
N LEU A 30 2.63 13.37 -23.81
CA LEU A 30 2.31 11.96 -23.52
C LEU A 30 3.26 10.99 -24.25
N GLU A 31 4.13 11.50 -25.13
CA GLU A 31 5.17 10.74 -25.82
C GLU A 31 6.29 10.30 -24.85
N GLY A 32 7.05 9.29 -25.28
CA GLY A 32 8.23 8.78 -24.60
C GLY A 32 9.51 9.47 -25.08
N LYS A 33 10.64 8.76 -24.96
CA LYS A 33 11.92 9.23 -25.51
C LYS A 33 11.93 9.24 -27.04
N GLU A 34 11.12 8.38 -27.66
CA GLU A 34 10.96 8.28 -29.09
C GLU A 34 9.80 9.17 -29.55
N PRO A 35 10.04 10.15 -30.44
CA PRO A 35 8.98 10.99 -30.97
C PRO A 35 7.90 10.17 -31.68
N GLY A 36 6.65 10.56 -31.48
CA GLY A 36 5.48 9.89 -32.06
C GLY A 36 5.01 8.62 -31.31
N VAL A 37 5.74 8.17 -30.28
CA VAL A 37 5.36 7.01 -29.47
C VAL A 37 4.79 7.45 -28.13
N VAL A 38 3.47 7.36 -27.98
CA VAL A 38 2.77 7.62 -26.71
C VAL A 38 3.03 6.46 -25.74
N VAL A 39 3.63 6.77 -24.60
CA VAL A 39 3.97 5.76 -23.56
C VAL A 39 3.00 5.73 -22.39
N VAL A 40 2.10 6.71 -22.30
CA VAL A 40 1.08 6.76 -21.26
C VAL A 40 -0.03 5.76 -21.58
N ALA A 41 -0.27 4.80 -20.68
CA ALA A 41 -1.34 3.84 -20.86
C ALA A 41 -2.71 4.53 -20.75
N HIS A 42 -3.70 3.99 -21.48
CA HIS A 42 -5.04 4.57 -21.52
C HIS A 42 -5.68 4.71 -20.13
N CYS A 43 -5.52 3.71 -19.25
CA CYS A 43 -6.08 3.76 -17.90
C CYS A 43 -5.45 4.85 -17.04
N ASP A 44 -4.15 5.11 -17.20
CA ASP A 44 -3.43 6.14 -16.43
C ASP A 44 -3.89 7.53 -16.87
N LEU A 45 -4.13 7.71 -18.18
CA LEU A 45 -4.72 8.93 -18.72
C LEU A 45 -6.15 9.16 -18.20
N VAL A 46 -6.99 8.12 -18.16
CA VAL A 46 -8.36 8.22 -17.63
C VAL A 46 -8.35 8.56 -16.14
N ALA A 47 -7.49 7.89 -15.35
CA ALA A 47 -7.33 8.19 -13.94
C ALA A 47 -6.83 9.63 -13.71
N ALA A 48 -5.88 10.08 -14.51
CA ALA A 48 -5.37 11.44 -14.45
C ALA A 48 -6.45 12.49 -14.75
N VAL A 49 -7.22 12.31 -15.83
CA VAL A 49 -8.34 13.19 -16.18
C VAL A 49 -9.36 13.26 -15.04
N ARG A 50 -9.71 12.11 -14.44
CA ARG A 50 -10.62 12.08 -13.28
C ARG A 50 -10.07 12.88 -12.11
N LYS A 51 -8.78 12.72 -11.79
CA LYS A 51 -8.11 13.48 -10.71
C LYS A 51 -8.10 14.98 -11.00
N VAL A 52 -7.85 15.39 -12.24
CA VAL A 52 -7.91 16.79 -12.67
C VAL A 52 -9.31 17.38 -12.45
N ILE A 53 -10.36 16.68 -12.89
CA ILE A 53 -11.75 17.10 -12.68
C ILE A 53 -12.09 17.19 -11.18
N GLN A 54 -11.50 16.31 -10.36
CA GLN A 54 -11.64 16.32 -8.89
C GLN A 54 -10.78 17.37 -8.19
N GLY A 55 -10.06 18.23 -8.93
CA GLY A 55 -9.30 19.35 -8.38
C GLY A 55 -7.86 19.03 -7.98
N ALA A 56 -7.26 17.94 -8.50
CA ALA A 56 -5.88 17.56 -8.16
C ALA A 56 -4.81 18.62 -8.51
N LEU A 57 -5.11 19.56 -9.39
CA LEU A 57 -4.22 20.66 -9.78
C LEU A 57 -4.22 21.84 -8.79
N GLY A 58 -5.18 21.88 -7.86
CA GLY A 58 -5.36 23.03 -6.96
C GLY A 58 -5.92 24.29 -7.65
N HIS A 59 -6.32 24.19 -8.92
CA HIS A 59 -6.97 25.25 -9.66
C HIS A 59 -8.10 24.73 -10.56
N ALA A 60 -9.03 25.60 -10.94
CA ALA A 60 -10.20 25.24 -11.73
C ALA A 60 -9.99 25.29 -13.25
N PHE A 61 -8.78 25.57 -13.74
CA PHE A 61 -8.50 25.69 -15.17
C PHE A 61 -8.15 24.35 -15.82
N HIS A 62 -8.31 24.32 -17.15
CA HIS A 62 -7.83 23.24 -18.00
C HIS A 62 -6.31 23.00 -17.77
N PRO A 63 -5.86 21.75 -17.63
CA PRO A 63 -4.44 21.45 -17.43
C PRO A 63 -3.62 21.91 -18.64
N SER A 64 -2.38 22.31 -18.38
CA SER A 64 -1.33 22.34 -19.38
C SER A 64 -0.88 20.91 -19.74
N PRO A 65 -0.23 20.69 -20.89
CA PRO A 65 0.31 19.38 -21.26
C PRO A 65 1.27 18.79 -20.22
N ALA A 66 2.12 19.63 -19.61
CA ALA A 66 3.07 19.21 -18.57
C ALA A 66 2.35 18.74 -17.30
N GLU A 67 1.34 19.48 -16.85
CA GLU A 67 0.52 19.12 -15.69
C GLU A 67 -0.21 17.79 -15.91
N LEU A 68 -0.80 17.59 -17.09
CA LEU A 68 -1.45 16.33 -17.42
C LEU A 68 -0.45 15.17 -17.39
N ARG A 69 0.76 15.37 -17.94
CA ARG A 69 1.80 14.33 -17.91
C ARG A 69 2.23 13.99 -16.48
N MET A 70 2.40 14.99 -15.62
CA MET A 70 2.75 14.77 -14.21
C MET A 70 1.71 13.90 -13.50
N ILE A 71 0.42 14.19 -13.70
CA ILE A 71 -0.66 13.41 -13.08
C ILE A 71 -0.74 12.00 -13.67
N CYS A 72 -0.50 11.84 -14.98
CA CYS A 72 -0.41 10.51 -15.60
C CYS A 72 0.72 9.68 -14.98
N ASN A 73 1.89 10.27 -14.74
CA ASN A 73 3.01 9.58 -14.09
C ASN A 73 2.64 9.16 -12.66
N ALA A 74 1.98 10.04 -11.89
CA ALA A 74 1.52 9.71 -10.54
C ALA A 74 0.47 8.59 -10.53
N ALA A 75 -0.45 8.59 -11.50
CA ALA A 75 -1.44 7.52 -11.64
C ALA A 75 -0.79 6.18 -12.02
N MET A 76 0.22 6.22 -12.91
CA MET A 76 1.01 5.04 -13.25
C MET A 76 1.74 4.47 -12.02
N GLU A 77 2.38 5.35 -11.22
CA GLU A 77 3.12 4.97 -10.01
C GLU A 77 2.21 4.34 -8.95
N GLU A 78 1.02 4.92 -8.74
CA GLU A 78 0.01 4.37 -7.83
C GLU A 78 -0.39 2.95 -8.27
N ARG A 79 -0.73 2.76 -9.55
CA ARG A 79 -1.10 1.46 -10.10
C ARG A 79 0.04 0.43 -9.96
N THR A 80 1.28 0.81 -10.27
CA THR A 80 2.42 -0.11 -10.13
C THR A 80 2.66 -0.48 -8.67
N THR A 81 2.53 0.49 -7.76
CA THR A 81 2.67 0.25 -6.32
C THR A 81 1.58 -0.68 -5.79
N GLU A 82 0.33 -0.51 -6.25
CA GLU A 82 -0.78 -1.38 -5.90
C GLU A 82 -0.60 -2.80 -6.44
N ALA A 83 -0.14 -2.94 -7.68
CA ALA A 83 0.15 -4.23 -8.29
C ALA A 83 1.26 -4.98 -7.51
N ASP A 84 2.32 -4.27 -7.11
CA ASP A 84 3.39 -4.85 -6.30
C ASP A 84 2.91 -5.28 -4.91
N ARG A 85 2.06 -4.48 -4.26
CA ARG A 85 1.44 -4.83 -2.98
C ARG A 85 0.55 -6.07 -3.11
N GLU A 86 -0.24 -6.15 -4.17
CA GLU A 86 -1.10 -7.30 -4.43
C GLU A 86 -0.30 -8.57 -4.68
N LEU A 87 0.76 -8.49 -5.48
CA LEU A 87 1.66 -9.61 -5.72
C LEU A 87 2.31 -10.12 -4.43
N ARG A 88 2.74 -9.22 -3.54
CA ARG A 88 3.27 -9.59 -2.22
C ARG A 88 2.22 -10.28 -1.36
N ARG A 89 1.00 -9.74 -1.30
CA ARG A 89 -0.11 -10.37 -0.57
C ARG A 89 -0.43 -11.77 -1.09
N GLN A 90 -0.41 -11.96 -2.41
CA GLN A 90 -0.64 -13.27 -3.02
C GLN A 90 0.45 -14.28 -2.63
N ARG A 91 1.73 -13.87 -2.68
CA ARG A 91 2.85 -14.72 -2.24
C ARG A 91 2.75 -15.10 -0.76
N GLU A 92 2.45 -14.14 0.12
CA GLU A 92 2.25 -14.42 1.55
C GLU A 92 1.07 -15.38 1.79
N LEU A 93 -0.01 -15.25 1.03
CA LEU A 93 -1.16 -16.15 1.11
C LEU A 93 -0.80 -17.56 0.62
N GLU A 94 -0.03 -17.69 -0.46
CA GLU A 94 0.46 -18.96 -0.98
C GLU A 94 1.42 -19.63 0.01
N GLU A 95 2.35 -18.90 0.61
CA GLU A 95 3.23 -19.39 1.67
C GLU A 95 2.43 -19.83 2.90
N ARG A 96 1.45 -19.04 3.35
CA ARG A 96 0.56 -19.46 4.45
C ARG A 96 -0.24 -20.71 4.11
N ARG A 97 -0.70 -20.85 2.87
CA ARG A 97 -1.40 -22.06 2.40
C ARG A 97 -0.47 -23.27 2.37
N SER A 98 0.76 -23.13 1.89
CA SER A 98 1.73 -24.23 1.86
C SER A 98 2.12 -24.67 3.27
N LEU A 99 2.32 -23.74 4.20
CA LEU A 99 2.60 -24.04 5.61
C LEU A 99 1.41 -24.69 6.32
N ARG A 100 0.16 -24.31 6.02
CA ARG A 100 -1.04 -24.96 6.59
C ARG A 100 -1.17 -26.43 6.19
N LEU A 101 -0.52 -26.86 5.11
CA LEU A 101 -0.60 -28.24 4.62
C LEU A 101 0.40 -29.20 5.28
N ILE A 102 1.20 -28.75 6.25
CA ILE A 102 2.27 -29.56 6.86
C ILE A 102 1.72 -30.67 7.79
N TYR A 103 0.51 -30.53 8.35
CA TYR A 103 -0.09 -31.55 9.24
C TYR A 103 -1.39 -32.13 8.67
N ARG A 104 -1.27 -33.06 7.72
CA ARG A 104 -2.44 -33.65 7.04
C ARG A 104 -3.06 -34.81 7.82
N THR A 105 -2.26 -35.65 8.48
CA THR A 105 -2.77 -36.80 9.23
C THR A 105 -2.97 -36.49 10.72
N ASP A 106 -3.92 -37.18 11.37
CA ASP A 106 -4.18 -36.99 12.80
C ASP A 106 -2.96 -37.38 13.65
N GLU A 107 -2.16 -38.37 13.20
CA GLU A 107 -0.89 -38.74 13.82
C GLU A 107 0.15 -37.62 13.76
N GLN A 108 0.25 -36.90 12.64
CA GLN A 108 1.17 -35.77 12.50
C GLN A 108 0.77 -34.60 13.41
N ARG A 109 -0.54 -34.35 13.55
CA ARG A 109 -1.05 -33.34 14.49
C ARG A 109 -0.77 -33.72 15.93
N ALA A 110 -0.96 -34.99 16.30
CA ALA A 110 -0.64 -35.48 17.65
C ALA A 110 0.85 -35.35 17.97
N ARG A 111 1.74 -35.68 17.02
CA ARG A 111 3.19 -35.48 17.18
C ARG A 111 3.57 -34.01 17.32
N ALA A 112 2.97 -33.12 16.53
CA ALA A 112 3.20 -31.69 16.63
C ALA A 112 2.74 -31.13 17.98
N ALA A 113 1.56 -31.52 18.45
CA ALA A 113 1.03 -31.12 19.75
C ALA A 113 1.94 -31.60 20.90
N GLU A 114 2.47 -32.83 20.80
CA GLU A 114 3.44 -33.37 21.77
C GLU A 114 4.75 -32.56 21.76
N ILE A 115 5.30 -32.21 20.60
CA ILE A 115 6.52 -31.38 20.48
C ILE A 115 6.28 -29.99 21.06
N THR A 116 5.15 -29.35 20.74
CA THR A 116 4.78 -28.04 21.29
C THR A 116 4.60 -28.13 22.81
N ARG A 117 3.97 -29.19 23.32
CA ARG A 117 3.82 -29.39 24.77
C ARG A 117 5.17 -29.50 25.47
N ARG A 118 6.09 -30.32 24.94
CA ARG A 118 7.45 -30.45 25.48
C ARG A 118 8.25 -29.17 25.42
N PHE A 119 8.08 -28.39 24.35
CA PHE A 119 8.72 -27.08 24.23
C PHE A 119 8.21 -26.09 25.29
N HIS A 120 6.89 -26.07 25.55
CA HIS A 120 6.33 -25.26 26.63
C HIS A 120 6.78 -25.75 28.01
N GLU A 121 6.76 -27.06 28.27
CA GLU A 121 7.29 -27.66 29.50
C GLU A 121 8.77 -27.31 29.70
N GLN A 122 9.57 -27.30 28.62
CA GLN A 122 10.98 -26.91 28.66
C GLN A 122 11.17 -25.41 28.91
N ILE A 123 10.37 -24.54 28.29
CA ILE A 123 10.39 -23.10 28.60
C ILE A 123 9.94 -22.86 30.03
N GLU A 124 8.89 -23.51 30.51
CA GLU A 124 8.41 -23.35 31.89
C GLU A 124 9.43 -23.87 32.91
N ALA A 125 10.17 -24.93 32.58
CA ALA A 125 11.26 -25.45 33.40
C ALA A 125 12.54 -24.59 33.33
N ASN A 126 12.82 -23.98 32.18
CA ASN A 126 14.00 -23.12 31.97
C ASN A 126 13.74 -21.64 32.25
N CYS A 127 12.48 -21.23 32.40
CA CYS A 127 12.09 -20.03 33.12
C CYS A 127 12.38 -20.30 34.59
N GLU A 128 13.67 -20.35 34.93
CA GLU A 128 14.09 -20.15 36.29
C GLU A 128 13.42 -18.85 36.73
N ALA A 129 12.68 -18.90 37.85
CA ALA A 129 12.12 -17.72 38.50
C ALA A 129 13.16 -16.59 38.59
N ASP A 130 14.45 -16.94 38.58
CA ASP A 130 15.64 -16.09 38.56
C ASP A 130 15.72 -15.10 37.38
N GLU A 131 15.24 -15.39 36.16
CA GLU A 131 15.25 -14.37 35.08
C GLU A 131 14.13 -13.33 35.24
N ILE A 132 12.95 -13.73 35.71
CA ILE A 132 11.84 -12.81 36.01
C ILE A 132 12.16 -12.00 37.27
N GLU A 133 12.76 -12.62 38.29
CA GLU A 133 13.26 -11.96 39.50
C GLU A 133 14.41 -11.00 39.14
N ALA A 134 15.36 -11.37 38.27
CA ALA A 134 16.44 -10.49 37.83
C ALA A 134 15.94 -9.29 37.00
N ILE A 135 14.91 -9.47 36.17
CA ILE A 135 14.25 -8.36 35.46
C ILE A 135 13.48 -7.48 36.45
N ARG A 136 12.80 -8.05 37.45
CA ARG A 136 12.11 -7.31 38.52
C ARG A 136 13.06 -6.56 39.45
N VAL A 137 14.23 -7.11 39.75
CA VAL A 137 15.27 -6.44 40.56
C VAL A 137 15.89 -5.26 39.80
N LYS A 138 15.88 -5.29 38.46
CA LYS A 138 16.47 -4.25 37.61
C LYS A 138 15.62 -2.98 37.52
N TYR A 139 14.34 -3.04 37.86
CA TYR A 139 13.42 -1.90 37.78
C TYR A 139 12.57 -1.84 39.06
N ASP A 140 12.64 -0.73 39.81
CA ASP A 140 11.82 -0.54 40.99
C ASP A 140 10.32 -0.55 40.60
N PRO A 141 9.48 -1.41 41.19
CA PRO A 141 8.04 -1.43 40.94
C PRO A 141 7.37 -0.06 41.10
N ALA A 142 7.88 0.78 42.01
CA ALA A 142 7.38 2.14 42.22
C ALA A 142 7.72 3.09 41.05
N GLU A 143 8.85 2.88 40.38
CA GLU A 143 9.24 3.64 39.18
C GLU A 143 8.43 3.20 37.95
N LEU A 144 8.19 1.89 37.79
CA LEU A 144 7.37 1.35 36.70
C LEU A 144 5.92 1.83 36.78
N ALA A 145 5.37 1.97 37.99
CA ALA A 145 4.01 2.47 38.20
C ALA A 145 3.83 3.95 37.82
N GLN A 146 4.93 4.72 37.72
CA GLN A 146 4.91 6.12 37.28
C GLN A 146 5.02 6.26 35.76
N ILE A 147 5.37 5.19 35.04
CA ILE A 147 5.40 5.20 33.58
C ILE A 147 3.95 5.20 33.10
N PRO A 148 3.47 6.28 32.45
CA PRO A 148 2.11 6.29 31.92
C PRO A 148 1.98 5.20 30.86
N ASP A 149 0.91 4.43 30.92
CA ASP A 149 0.58 3.45 29.90
C ASP A 149 0.62 4.12 28.52
N ALA A 150 1.31 3.46 27.58
CA ALA A 150 1.36 3.96 26.21
C ALA A 150 -0.08 4.10 25.69
N PRO A 151 -0.41 5.21 24.99
CA PRO A 151 -1.74 5.38 24.44
C PRO A 151 -2.03 4.20 23.52
N VAL A 152 -3.03 3.40 23.90
CA VAL A 152 -3.45 2.26 23.10
C VAL A 152 -4.07 2.82 21.83
N ASP A 153 -3.28 2.83 20.76
CA ASP A 153 -3.73 3.31 19.47
C ASP A 153 -4.93 2.45 19.03
N ALA A 154 -6.02 3.10 18.61
CA ALA A 154 -7.30 2.45 18.30
C ALA A 154 -7.19 1.42 17.16
N THR A 155 -6.07 1.41 16.46
CA THR A 155 -5.68 0.47 15.42
C THR A 155 -5.38 -0.94 15.97
N TRP A 156 -5.03 -1.08 17.25
CA TRP A 156 -4.62 -2.38 17.84
C TRP A 156 -5.78 -3.31 18.23
N ARG A 157 -7.02 -2.81 18.38
CA ARG A 157 -8.18 -3.64 18.79
C ARG A 157 -8.81 -4.47 17.66
N ARG A 158 -8.26 -4.48 16.44
CA ARG A 158 -8.74 -5.33 15.33
C ARG A 158 -7.84 -6.55 15.13
N GLY A 159 -7.83 -7.46 16.11
CA GLY A 159 -7.02 -8.67 16.05
C GLY A 159 -7.50 -9.87 16.86
N GLY A 160 -8.74 -9.89 17.36
CA GLY A 160 -9.23 -11.07 18.10
C GLY A 160 -10.70 -11.03 18.52
N GLY A 161 -11.52 -11.86 17.86
CA GLY A 161 -12.83 -12.40 18.29
C GLY A 161 -13.99 -11.39 18.38
N ARG A 162 -15.17 -11.64 17.79
CA ARG A 162 -15.85 -12.90 17.44
C ARG A 162 -16.50 -12.80 16.06
#